data_AF-A0A2K8P602-F1
#
_entry.id   AF-A0A2K8P602-F1
#
_cell.length_a   1.000
_cell.length_b   1.000
_cell.length_c   1.000
_cell.angle_alpha   90.00
_cell.angle_beta   90.00
_cell.angle_gamma   90.00
#
_symmetry.space_group_name_H-M   'P 1'
#
loop_
_entity.id
_entity.type
_entity.pdbx_description
1 polymer ?
#
loop_
_entity_poly.entity_id
_entity_poly.type
_entity_poly.pdbx_seq_one_letter_code
_entity_poly.pdbx_strand_id
1 'polypeptide(L)'
;MRPAPAPPRRRPPPQGGTKPVTERLHFYAARYTPAGRTGSGGGLEEDGEDIDILERPFTDALAMIRDGRIADGKTIMLLQRTALHGPFAATAGAH
;
A
#
# COMPACT_ATOMS: atom_id res chain seq x y z
N MET A 1 58.54 11.15 -23.14
CA MET A 1 57.62 11.92 -22.28
C MET A 1 56.40 11.04 -22.00
N ARG A 2 56.23 10.52 -20.79
CA ARG A 2 55.08 9.68 -20.43
C ARG A 2 53.90 10.57 -20.02
N PRO A 3 52.66 10.27 -20.42
CA PRO A 3 51.49 11.04 -20.02
C PRO A 3 51.27 10.92 -18.52
N ALA A 4 50.86 12.02 -17.90
CA ALA A 4 50.53 12.07 -16.48
C ALA A 4 49.31 11.18 -16.16
N PRO A 5 49.28 10.51 -15.00
CA PRO A 5 48.17 9.66 -14.61
C PRO A 5 46.88 10.48 -14.44
N ALA A 6 45.76 9.93 -14.89
CA ALA A 6 44.45 10.56 -14.77
C ALA A 6 44.06 10.73 -13.29
N PRO A 7 43.41 11.85 -12.92
CA PRO A 7 43.02 12.10 -11.54
C PRO A 7 41.94 11.09 -11.08
N PRO A 8 41.89 10.79 -9.76
CA PRO A 8 40.91 9.85 -9.23
C PRO A 8 39.48 10.37 -9.45
N ARG A 9 38.60 9.49 -9.95
CA ARG A 9 37.17 9.81 -10.14
C ARG A 9 36.50 10.02 -8.78
N ARG A 10 35.96 11.22 -8.53
CA ARG A 10 35.12 11.49 -7.36
C ARG A 10 33.83 10.68 -7.46
N ARG A 11 33.50 9.93 -6.41
CA ARG A 11 32.22 9.21 -6.30
C ARG A 11 31.09 10.25 -6.23
N PRO A 12 30.01 10.12 -7.02
CA PRO A 12 28.87 11.03 -6.92
C PRO A 12 28.23 10.93 -5.51
N PRO A 13 27.67 12.04 -4.99
CA PRO A 13 26.98 12.01 -3.70
C PRO A 13 25.79 11.03 -3.75
N PRO A 14 25.47 10.35 -2.64
CA PRO A 14 24.30 9.47 -2.59
C PRO A 14 23.03 10.28 -2.89
N GLN A 15 22.39 9.98 -4.01
CA GLN A 15 21.13 10.59 -4.39
C GLN A 15 20.01 9.91 -3.59
N GLY A 16 19.44 10.62 -2.62
CA GLY A 16 18.20 10.25 -1.93
C GLY A 16 18.37 9.24 -0.80
N GLY A 17 18.50 9.74 0.43
CA GLY A 17 18.26 8.93 1.63
C GLY A 17 16.77 8.90 1.96
N THR A 18 16.21 7.73 2.23
CA THR A 18 14.85 7.58 2.78
C THR A 18 14.74 8.40 4.06
N LYS A 19 13.83 9.36 4.11
CA LYS A 19 13.55 10.13 5.32
C LYS A 19 12.63 9.29 6.23
N PRO A 20 12.96 9.10 7.51
CA PRO A 20 12.04 8.46 8.43
C PRO A 20 10.83 9.36 8.66
N VAL A 21 9.64 8.79 8.69
CA VAL A 21 8.41 9.46 9.12
C VAL A 21 8.17 9.18 10.60
N THR A 22 7.71 10.18 11.36
CA THR A 22 7.34 10.04 12.78
C THR A 22 5.84 9.86 13.00
N GLU A 23 5.07 9.86 11.91
CA GLU A 23 3.62 9.69 11.94
C GLU A 23 3.23 8.33 12.53
N ARG A 24 2.22 8.34 13.40
CA ARG A 24 1.65 7.13 13.99
C ARG A 24 0.28 6.89 13.36
N LEU A 25 0.16 5.78 12.65
CA LEU A 25 -1.09 5.34 12.06
C LEU A 25 -1.73 4.26 12.92
N HIS A 26 -3.04 4.37 13.14
CA HIS A 26 -3.84 3.36 13.81
C HIS A 26 -4.79 2.73 12.79
N PHE A 27 -4.75 1.41 12.66
CA PHE A 27 -5.56 0.68 11.69
C PHE A 27 -6.70 -0.06 12.39
N TYR A 28 -7.87 -0.04 11.78
CA TYR A 28 -9.08 -0.69 12.27
C TYR A 28 -9.71 -1.53 11.15
N ALA A 29 -10.34 -2.63 11.54
CA ALA A 29 -11.12 -3.48 10.63
C ALA A 29 -12.48 -3.74 11.27
N ALA A 30 -13.55 -3.60 10.48
CA ALA A 30 -14.92 -3.78 10.91
C ALA A 30 -15.70 -4.62 9.90
N ARG A 31 -16.78 -5.24 10.35
CA ARG A 31 -17.73 -5.88 9.43
C ARG A 31 -18.48 -4.79 8.69
N TYR A 32 -18.69 -5.04 7.40
CA TYR A 32 -19.38 -4.15 6.50
C TYR A 32 -20.57 -4.87 5.87
N THR A 33 -21.68 -4.15 5.67
CA THR A 33 -22.82 -4.61 4.87
C THR A 33 -23.22 -3.51 3.89
N PRO A 34 -23.70 -3.86 2.67
CA PRO A 34 -24.15 -2.86 1.70
C PRO A 34 -25.25 -1.94 2.21
N ALA A 35 -26.08 -2.42 3.15
CA ALA A 35 -27.14 -1.62 3.79
C ALA A 35 -26.60 -0.43 4.62
N GLY A 36 -25.32 -0.44 4.99
CA GLY A 36 -24.67 0.66 5.69
C GLY A 36 -24.14 1.78 4.79
N ARG A 37 -24.39 1.74 3.46
CA ARG A 37 -23.95 2.79 2.52
C ARG A 37 -24.81 4.05 2.62
N THR A 38 -24.16 5.21 2.54
CA THR A 38 -24.81 6.52 2.45
C THR A 38 -24.81 7.11 1.03
N GLY A 39 -24.07 6.52 0.09
CA GLY A 39 -23.95 6.98 -1.30
C GLY A 39 -23.17 6.02 -2.19
N SER A 40 -22.95 6.42 -3.45
CA SER A 40 -22.17 5.66 -4.44
C SER A 40 -20.65 5.84 -4.33
N GLY A 41 -20.21 6.88 -3.61
CA GLY A 41 -18.81 7.21 -3.36
C GLY A 41 -18.59 7.60 -1.90
N GLY A 42 -17.35 8.00 -1.58
CA GLY A 42 -16.96 8.41 -0.21
C GLY A 42 -16.45 9.84 -0.07
N GLY A 43 -16.20 10.54 -1.18
CA GLY A 43 -15.59 11.86 -1.18
C GLY A 43 -16.61 13.00 -1.06
N LEU A 44 -16.15 14.14 -0.57
CA LEU A 44 -16.91 15.39 -0.60
C LEU A 44 -16.41 16.23 -1.78
N GLU A 45 -17.32 16.65 -2.66
CA GLU A 45 -16.98 17.50 -3.81
C GLU A 45 -16.30 18.81 -3.38
N GLU A 46 -16.70 19.37 -2.23
CA GLU A 46 -16.14 20.61 -1.67
C GLU A 46 -14.67 20.46 -1.24
N ASP A 47 -14.24 19.25 -0.86
CA ASP A 47 -12.86 18.95 -0.46
C ASP A 47 -11.99 18.50 -1.65
N GLY A 48 -12.58 18.40 -2.85
CA GLY A 48 -11.90 17.91 -4.05
C GLY A 48 -11.54 16.43 -3.99
N GLU A 49 -12.23 15.65 -3.15
CA GLU A 49 -12.03 14.21 -3.01
C GLU A 49 -12.92 13.44 -3.98
N ASP A 50 -12.31 12.73 -4.93
CA ASP A 50 -12.99 11.79 -5.83
C ASP A 50 -12.71 10.36 -5.36
N ILE A 51 -13.70 9.73 -4.71
CA ILE A 51 -13.55 8.42 -4.07
C ILE A 51 -14.64 7.47 -4.55
N ASP A 52 -14.21 6.50 -5.35
CA ASP A 52 -15.01 5.37 -5.79
C ASP A 52 -15.00 4.21 -4.80
N ILE A 53 -16.12 3.48 -4.74
CA ILE A 53 -16.24 2.25 -3.95
C ILE A 53 -15.87 1.04 -4.83
N LEU A 54 -14.87 0.28 -4.39
CA LEU A 54 -14.44 -0.96 -5.04
C LEU A 54 -14.71 -2.18 -4.15
N GLU A 55 -15.66 -3.03 -4.55
CA GLU A 55 -15.89 -4.34 -3.94
C GLU A 55 -15.15 -5.44 -4.71
N ARG A 56 -14.30 -6.21 -4.03
CA ARG A 56 -13.58 -7.34 -4.62
C ARG A 56 -13.60 -8.55 -3.68
N PRO A 57 -13.61 -9.78 -4.23
CA PRO A 57 -13.30 -10.97 -3.45
C PRO A 57 -11.94 -10.80 -2.75
N PHE A 58 -11.84 -11.30 -1.51
CA PHE A 58 -10.63 -11.13 -0.69
C PHE A 58 -9.38 -11.73 -1.36
N THR A 59 -9.53 -12.89 -2.00
CA THR A 59 -8.44 -13.55 -2.75
C THR A 59 -7.94 -12.73 -3.93
N ASP A 60 -8.85 -12.04 -4.62
CA ASP A 60 -8.50 -11.19 -5.76
C ASP A 60 -7.73 -9.95 -5.30
N ALA A 61 -8.15 -9.35 -4.18
CA ALA A 61 -7.41 -8.25 -3.56
C ALA A 61 -5.97 -8.66 -3.17
N LEU A 62 -5.78 -9.89 -2.66
CA LEU A 62 -4.43 -10.41 -2.38
C LEU A 62 -3.62 -10.63 -3.67
N ALA A 63 -4.24 -11.08 -4.76
CA ALA A 63 -3.58 -11.19 -6.06
C ALA A 63 -3.18 -9.82 -6.62
N MET A 64 -4.04 -8.81 -6.44
CA MET A 64 -3.77 -7.42 -6.84
C MET A 64 -2.56 -6.79 -6.12
N ILE A 65 -2.24 -7.24 -4.90
CA ILE A 65 -0.99 -6.83 -4.25
C ILE A 65 0.22 -7.42 -4.99
N ARG A 66 0.15 -8.69 -5.41
CA ARG A 66 1.27 -9.39 -6.05
C ARG A 66 1.56 -8.84 -7.46
N ASP A 67 0.53 -8.47 -8.19
CA ASP A 67 0.66 -7.91 -9.55
C ASP A 67 0.82 -6.38 -9.57
N GLY A 68 0.79 -5.72 -8.41
CA GLY A 68 1.06 -4.29 -8.26
C GLY A 68 -0.14 -3.38 -8.49
N ARG A 69 -1.34 -3.90 -8.77
CA ARG A 69 -2.57 -3.09 -8.85
C ARG A 69 -2.96 -2.46 -7.51
N ILE A 70 -2.55 -3.07 -6.39
CA ILE A 70 -2.57 -2.44 -5.06
C ILE A 70 -1.13 -2.21 -4.62
N ALA A 71 -0.70 -0.94 -4.63
CA ALA A 71 0.64 -0.52 -4.23
C ALA A 71 0.64 0.42 -3.00
N ASP A 72 -0.53 0.66 -2.40
CA ASP A 72 -0.69 1.51 -1.22
C ASP A 72 -0.38 0.74 0.08
N GLY A 73 0.51 1.31 0.91
CA GLY A 73 1.06 0.64 2.09
C GLY A 73 0.02 0.29 3.15
N LYS A 74 -0.89 1.21 3.50
CA LYS A 74 -1.94 0.96 4.51
C LYS A 74 -2.89 -0.16 4.06
N THR A 75 -3.23 -0.18 2.77
CA THR A 75 -4.10 -1.21 2.18
C THR A 75 -3.41 -2.58 2.20
N ILE A 76 -2.14 -2.66 1.78
CA ILE A 76 -1.35 -3.90 1.83
C ILE A 76 -1.27 -4.44 3.26
N MET A 77 -0.93 -3.59 4.23
CA MET A 77 -0.81 -3.97 5.65
C MET A 77 -2.13 -4.54 6.19
N LEU A 78 -3.26 -3.90 5.92
CA LEU A 78 -4.57 -4.35 6.39
C LEU A 78 -5.00 -5.68 5.75
N LEU A 79 -4.80 -5.85 4.45
CA LEU A 79 -5.13 -7.11 3.75
C LEU A 79 -4.26 -8.27 4.26
N GLN A 80 -2.96 -8.06 4.42
CA GLN A 80 -2.04 -9.05 4.96
C GLN A 80 -2.36 -9.42 6.43
N ARG A 81 -2.58 -8.41 7.29
CA ARG A 81 -3.01 -8.64 8.69
C ARG A 81 -4.29 -9.46 8.75
N THR A 82 -5.24 -9.20 7.85
CA THR A 82 -6.52 -9.92 7.82
C THR A 82 -6.37 -11.36 7.32
N ALA A 83 -5.46 -11.62 6.38
CA ALA A 83 -5.12 -12.97 5.94
C ALA A 83 -4.41 -13.79 7.03
N LEU A 84 -3.60 -13.15 7.88
CA LEU A 84 -2.81 -13.85 8.90
C LEU A 84 -3.55 -14.02 10.23
N HIS A 85 -4.34 -13.02 10.63
CA HIS A 85 -4.93 -12.94 11.98
C HIS A 85 -6.40 -12.53 11.99
N GLY A 86 -6.99 -12.31 10.81
CA GLY A 86 -8.37 -11.87 10.66
C GLY A 86 -9.34 -13.02 10.39
N PRO A 87 -10.61 -12.69 10.11
CA PRO A 87 -11.65 -13.66 9.82
C PRO A 87 -11.37 -14.55 8.60
N PHE A 88 -10.39 -14.21 7.76
CA PHE A 88 -10.00 -14.99 6.59
C PHE A 88 -8.78 -15.91 6.82
N ALA A 89 -8.21 -15.92 8.04
CA ALA A 89 -7.02 -16.72 8.34
C ALA A 89 -7.25 -18.24 8.26
N ALA A 90 -8.46 -18.71 8.57
CA ALA A 90 -8.81 -20.13 8.47
C ALA A 90 -8.88 -20.65 7.03
N THR A 91 -9.00 -19.77 6.03
CA THR A 91 -9.08 -20.14 4.60
C THR A 91 -7.71 -20.21 3.93
N ALA A 92 -6.67 -19.60 4.53
CA ALA A 92 -5.34 -19.51 3.93
C ALA A 92 -4.48 -20.79 4.08
N GLY A 93 -4.93 -21.76 4.88
CA GLY A 93 -4.22 -23.03 5.12
C GLY A 93 -4.72 -24.24 4.33
N ALA A 94 -5.65 -24.06 3.40
CA ALA A 94 -6.18 -25.14 2.56
C ALA A 94 -5.55 -25.11 1.16
N HIS A 95 -4.24 -25.38 1.08
CA HIS A 95 -3.54 -25.76 -0.15
C HIS A 95 -2.41 -26.72 0.18
#